data_AF-A0A327Z877-F1
#
_entry.id   AF-A0A327Z877-F1
#
_cell.length_a   1.000
_cell.length_b   1.000
_cell.length_c   1.000
_cell.angle_alpha   90.00
_cell.angle_beta   90.00
_cell.angle_gamma   90.00
#
_symmetry.space_group_name_H-M   'P 1'
#
loop_
_entity.id
_entity.type
_entity.pdbx_description
1 polymer ?
#
loop_
_entity_poly.entity_id
_entity_poly.type
_entity_poly.pdbx_seq_one_letter_code
_entity_poly.pdbx_strand_id
1 'polypeptide(L)'
;MTVVEDRPATADAPPPRRVNPLWALLRNSWRQLTSMRTALILLFLLAVAAVPGSIFPQRSVNRENVAEYFAAHPKLAPAIDRAFAFDVYSSPWFAAIYLLLFTSLIGCVLPRLRDHIRALRTVPPEAPKRMGRLPQHADGLESAQPAGETAVRVAATLRRKWFRVRVREQEDGSWTVSGEKGYLKETGNLLFHVALLSVLVGVGFGHWYGWHGNRLLVTGADQGFCNSLTQFDDVSLGPQVDASDLPNFCLKLTKFDATYQSTGQPKSYDATVAVSQNGGASESRSFTVNDPLRLDDANIHLLGQGYAPELKYTDRYGVSQTKVVPFLPVDGMLTSEGVAQFPDVNIDPKTNKRDDKLQMGFEGVFLPTGPTDGTARSEFPELNNPVLYLTAYQGDLGLDVGIPGSVYSLDRGQIDTGALKKIGGDRPYALKQGEKVTLEDGTTLEFVGVRQFATLSIRYDPTQFMLLIGAVLGLIGLMLSLSGHRRRVWFRVVPTAGDDARSSVIEAGGLPRTDYPGFGDEFTSLTRSLKEGTP
;
A
#
# COMPACT_ATOMS: atom_id res chain seq x y z
N MET A 1 23.39 -82.14 11.62
CA MET A 1 24.06 -81.09 12.41
C MET A 1 24.46 -79.97 11.47
N THR A 2 23.64 -78.94 11.35
CA THR A 2 23.93 -77.74 10.56
C THR A 2 24.54 -76.71 11.49
N VAL A 3 25.80 -76.34 11.23
CA VAL A 3 26.51 -75.29 11.96
C VAL A 3 25.88 -73.95 11.56
N VAL A 4 25.32 -73.24 12.54
CA VAL A 4 24.86 -71.87 12.38
C VAL A 4 26.06 -70.97 12.63
N GLU A 5 26.52 -70.26 11.61
CA GLU A 5 27.49 -69.17 11.78
C GLU A 5 26.80 -67.98 12.47
N ASP A 6 27.23 -67.68 13.69
CA ASP A 6 26.82 -66.47 14.40
C ASP A 6 27.32 -65.23 13.66
N ARG A 7 26.39 -64.39 13.20
CA ARG A 7 26.71 -63.04 12.70
C ARG A 7 27.26 -62.21 13.87
N PRO A 8 28.36 -61.46 13.68
CA PRO A 8 28.83 -60.53 14.70
C PRO A 8 27.75 -59.48 14.98
N ALA A 9 27.49 -59.23 16.26
CA ALA A 9 26.55 -58.22 16.72
C ALA A 9 26.86 -56.86 16.08
N THR A 10 25.84 -56.25 15.49
CA THR A 10 25.90 -54.86 15.00
C THR A 10 26.33 -53.96 16.17
N ALA A 11 27.41 -53.22 16.00
CA ALA A 11 27.91 -52.28 16.99
C ALA A 11 26.78 -51.36 17.50
N ASP A 12 26.65 -51.26 18.82
CA ASP A 12 25.65 -50.41 19.46
C ASP A 12 25.77 -48.97 18.96
N ALA A 13 24.62 -48.38 18.61
CA ALA A 13 24.56 -47.00 18.16
C ALA A 13 25.15 -46.07 19.24
N PRO A 14 26.02 -45.12 18.88
CA PRO A 14 26.63 -44.23 19.87
C PRO A 14 25.54 -43.47 20.64
N PRO A 15 25.74 -43.24 21.96
CA PRO A 15 24.75 -42.57 22.79
C PRO A 15 24.43 -41.18 22.23
N PRO A 16 23.16 -40.73 22.28
CA PRO A 16 22.78 -39.44 21.74
C PRO A 16 23.57 -38.33 22.44
N ARG A 17 24.33 -37.56 21.64
CA ARG A 17 25.07 -36.40 22.14
C ARG A 17 24.11 -35.46 22.85
N ARG A 18 24.40 -35.10 24.10
CA ARG A 18 23.64 -34.09 24.86
C ARG A 18 23.73 -32.75 24.13
N VAL A 19 22.68 -32.40 23.40
CA VAL A 19 22.59 -31.12 22.69
C VAL A 19 22.42 -30.01 23.73
N ASN A 20 23.16 -28.91 23.60
CA ASN A 20 23.01 -27.75 24.49
C ASN A 20 21.52 -27.31 24.49
N PRO A 21 20.87 -27.18 25.67
CA PRO A 21 19.43 -26.89 25.76
C PRO A 21 19.05 -25.57 25.07
N LEU A 22 19.94 -24.57 25.08
CA LEU A 22 19.72 -23.30 24.37
C LEU A 22 19.70 -23.50 22.85
N TRP A 23 20.62 -24.31 22.32
CA TRP A 23 20.65 -24.67 20.91
C TRP A 23 19.42 -25.49 20.50
N ALA A 24 18.96 -26.39 21.37
CA ALA A 24 17.74 -27.16 21.14
C ALA A 24 16.51 -26.24 21.07
N LEU A 25 16.41 -25.26 21.97
CA LEU A 25 15.34 -24.26 21.99
C LEU A 25 15.38 -23.39 20.73
N LEU A 26 16.52 -22.78 20.38
CA LEU A 26 16.67 -21.95 19.18
C LEU A 26 16.31 -22.72 17.90
N ARG A 27 16.82 -23.95 17.75
CA ARG A 27 16.52 -24.80 16.59
C ARG A 27 15.03 -25.14 16.51
N ASN A 28 14.40 -25.46 17.64
CA ASN A 28 12.99 -25.80 17.68
C ASN A 28 12.10 -24.58 17.39
N SER A 29 12.41 -23.42 17.96
CA SER A 29 11.71 -22.15 17.70
C SER A 29 11.84 -21.75 16.23
N TRP A 30 13.04 -21.86 15.65
CA TRP A 30 13.24 -21.62 14.22
C TRP A 30 12.39 -22.56 13.37
N ARG A 31 12.44 -23.88 13.63
CA ARG A 31 11.63 -24.86 12.88
C ARG A 31 10.13 -24.59 12.99
N GLN A 32 9.66 -24.13 14.15
CA GLN A 32 8.27 -23.74 14.35
C GLN A 32 7.92 -22.49 13.55
N LEU A 33 8.77 -21.46 13.61
CA LEU A 33 8.58 -20.20 12.89
C LEU A 33 8.58 -20.39 11.37
N THR A 34 9.48 -21.22 10.85
CA THR A 34 9.60 -21.53 9.42
C THR A 34 8.64 -22.60 8.92
N SER A 35 7.57 -22.91 9.67
CA SER A 35 6.56 -23.88 9.25
C SER A 35 5.40 -23.19 8.53
N MET A 36 4.86 -23.84 7.50
CA MET A 36 3.69 -23.32 6.75
C MET A 36 2.48 -23.10 7.66
N ARG A 37 2.30 -23.94 8.69
CA ARG A 37 1.24 -23.78 9.68
C ARG A 37 1.36 -22.45 10.42
N THR A 38 2.55 -22.13 10.91
CA THR A 38 2.80 -20.87 11.62
C THR A 38 2.60 -19.68 10.69
N ALA A 39 3.05 -19.75 9.44
CA ALA A 39 2.80 -18.68 8.45
C ALA A 39 1.30 -18.39 8.27
N LEU A 40 0.47 -19.44 8.16
CA LEU A 40 -0.99 -19.28 8.05
C LEU A 40 -1.63 -18.69 9.32
N ILE A 41 -1.15 -19.10 10.50
CA ILE A 41 -1.61 -18.54 11.78
C ILE A 41 -1.22 -17.06 11.88
N LEU A 42 0.02 -16.71 11.53
CA LEU A 42 0.50 -15.32 11.54
C LEU A 42 -0.26 -14.46 10.53
N LEU A 43 -0.59 -15.00 9.36
CA LEU A 43 -1.43 -14.31 8.38
C LEU A 43 -2.84 -14.06 8.92
N PHE A 44 -3.46 -15.05 9.57
CA PHE A 44 -4.76 -14.87 10.23
C PHE A 44 -4.69 -13.85 11.36
N LEU A 45 -3.63 -13.92 12.17
CA LEU A 45 -3.42 -13.03 13.29
C LEU A 45 -3.17 -11.60 12.82
N LEU A 46 -2.45 -11.40 11.71
CA LEU A 46 -2.31 -10.09 11.05
C LEU A 46 -3.68 -9.52 10.63
N ALA A 47 -4.57 -10.35 10.08
CA ALA A 47 -5.92 -9.92 9.72
C ALA A 47 -6.73 -9.49 10.95
N VAL A 48 -6.69 -10.24 12.05
CA VAL A 48 -7.34 -9.89 13.32
C VAL A 48 -6.73 -8.60 13.91
N ALA A 49 -5.41 -8.47 13.86
CA ALA A 49 -4.66 -7.31 14.33
C ALA A 49 -4.99 -6.02 13.56
N ALA A 50 -5.45 -6.12 12.31
CA ALA A 50 -5.86 -4.97 11.50
C ALA A 50 -7.28 -4.45 11.83
N VAL A 51 -8.12 -5.25 12.50
CA VAL A 51 -9.54 -4.90 12.80
C VAL A 51 -9.67 -3.62 13.65
N PRO A 52 -8.89 -3.41 14.73
CA PRO A 52 -9.00 -2.16 15.48
C PRO A 52 -8.68 -0.93 14.62
N GLY A 53 -7.79 -1.07 13.63
CA GLY A 53 -7.38 0.01 12.73
C GLY A 53 -8.51 0.51 11.82
N SER A 54 -9.53 -0.32 11.57
CA SER A 54 -10.72 0.08 10.80
C SER A 54 -11.89 0.54 11.67
N ILE A 55 -11.86 0.26 12.98
CA ILE A 55 -12.91 0.65 13.93
C ILE A 55 -12.62 2.02 14.54
N PHE A 56 -11.36 2.29 14.91
CA PHE A 56 -10.96 3.53 15.56
C PHE A 56 -10.30 4.50 14.58
N PRO A 57 -10.48 5.83 14.75
CA PRO A 57 -9.79 6.82 13.92
C PRO A 57 -8.27 6.65 14.05
N GLN A 58 -7.55 6.71 12.95
CA GLN A 58 -6.08 6.56 12.96
C GLN A 58 -5.42 7.94 12.83
N ARG A 59 -4.45 8.24 13.71
CA ARG A 59 -3.75 9.54 13.69
C ARG A 59 -3.04 9.82 12.37
N SER A 60 -2.56 8.78 11.70
CA SER A 60 -1.92 8.87 10.38
C SER A 60 -2.87 9.22 9.24
N VAL A 61 -4.18 9.13 9.47
CA VAL A 61 -5.22 9.43 8.47
C VAL A 61 -5.85 10.78 8.75
N ASN A 62 -6.26 11.04 9.99
CA ASN A 62 -6.89 12.29 10.40
C ASN A 62 -6.69 12.49 11.91
N ARG A 63 -5.93 13.54 12.29
CA ARG A 63 -5.59 13.80 13.70
C ARG A 63 -6.76 14.45 14.44
N GLU A 64 -7.57 15.21 13.73
CA GLU A 64 -8.74 15.95 14.23
C GLU A 64 -9.80 14.97 14.75
N ASN A 65 -10.12 13.91 13.99
CA ASN A 65 -11.04 12.85 14.41
C ASN A 65 -10.58 12.16 15.71
N VAL A 66 -9.27 12.01 15.89
CA VAL A 66 -8.71 11.45 17.13
C VAL A 66 -8.87 12.44 18.28
N ALA A 67 -8.59 13.73 18.05
CA ALA A 67 -8.78 14.78 19.06
C ALA A 67 -10.26 14.90 19.50
N GLU A 68 -11.20 14.85 18.55
CA GLU A 68 -12.64 14.81 18.82
C GLU A 68 -13.03 13.58 19.65
N TYR A 69 -12.48 12.40 19.34
CA TYR A 69 -12.72 11.20 20.13
C TYR A 69 -12.21 11.36 21.58
N PHE A 70 -11.05 11.99 21.78
CA PHE A 70 -10.53 12.30 23.11
C PHE A 70 -11.43 13.28 23.88
N ALA A 71 -11.95 14.30 23.20
CA ALA A 71 -12.89 15.26 23.79
C ALA A 71 -14.22 14.59 24.17
N ALA A 72 -14.76 13.74 23.29
CA ALA A 72 -16.00 13.00 23.53
C ALA A 72 -15.86 11.92 24.62
N HIS A 73 -14.68 11.32 24.74
CA HIS A 73 -14.43 10.17 25.62
C HIS A 73 -13.18 10.33 26.51
N PRO A 74 -13.13 11.31 27.43
CA PRO A 74 -11.91 11.71 28.15
C PRO A 74 -11.33 10.63 29.07
N LYS A 75 -12.13 9.66 29.54
CA LYS A 75 -11.66 8.54 30.38
C LYS A 75 -11.27 7.29 29.57
N LEU A 76 -11.96 7.04 28.46
CA LEU A 76 -11.79 5.83 27.66
C LEU A 76 -10.66 6.00 26.64
N ALA A 77 -10.58 7.16 25.99
CA ALA A 77 -9.59 7.41 24.95
C ALA A 77 -8.14 7.18 25.43
N PRO A 78 -7.69 7.66 26.61
CA PRO A 78 -6.34 7.35 27.10
C PRO A 78 -6.09 5.87 27.43
N ALA A 79 -7.14 5.09 27.71
CA ALA A 79 -7.01 3.64 27.96
C ALA A 79 -6.84 2.87 26.64
N ILE A 80 -7.62 3.23 25.63
CA ILE A 80 -7.55 2.67 24.27
C ILE A 80 -6.22 3.06 23.61
N ASP A 81 -5.77 4.29 23.83
CA ASP A 81 -4.52 4.81 23.27
C ASP A 81 -3.28 4.07 23.78
N ARG A 82 -3.28 3.68 25.07
CA ARG A 82 -2.22 2.83 25.63
C ARG A 82 -2.11 1.45 24.97
N ALA A 83 -3.18 0.97 24.34
CA ALA A 83 -3.18 -0.25 23.54
C ALA A 83 -2.79 0.00 22.07
N PHE A 84 -2.44 1.24 21.69
CA PHE A 84 -2.13 1.68 20.33
C PHE A 84 -3.31 1.59 19.35
N ALA A 85 -4.58 1.67 19.81
CA ALA A 85 -5.71 1.49 18.88
C ALA A 85 -5.90 2.67 17.89
N PHE A 86 -5.37 3.86 18.19
CA PHE A 86 -5.34 5.01 17.28
C PHE A 86 -4.06 5.05 16.39
N ASP A 87 -3.14 4.10 16.63
CA ASP A 87 -1.83 3.96 15.98
C ASP A 87 -1.54 2.48 15.68
N VAL A 88 -2.54 1.74 15.20
CA VAL A 88 -2.48 0.27 15.07
C VAL A 88 -1.32 -0.16 14.17
N TYR A 89 -1.16 0.53 13.05
CA TYR A 89 -0.18 0.19 12.02
C TYR A 89 1.27 0.53 12.40
N SER A 90 1.48 1.43 13.36
CA SER A 90 2.80 1.77 13.91
C SER A 90 3.06 1.11 15.27
N SER A 91 2.10 0.32 15.79
CA SER A 91 2.19 -0.31 17.10
C SER A 91 3.28 -1.39 17.17
N PRO A 92 3.96 -1.55 18.33
CA PRO A 92 4.98 -2.60 18.51
C PRO A 92 4.43 -4.02 18.31
N TRP A 93 3.18 -4.27 18.68
CA TRP A 93 2.56 -5.58 18.54
C TRP A 93 2.22 -5.90 17.08
N PHE A 94 1.73 -4.92 16.30
CA PHE A 94 1.51 -5.10 14.87
C PHE A 94 2.84 -5.34 14.14
N ALA A 95 3.87 -4.56 14.47
CA ALA A 95 5.22 -4.74 13.95
C ALA A 95 5.80 -6.13 14.30
N ALA A 96 5.58 -6.65 15.51
CA ALA A 96 6.03 -7.98 15.90
C ALA A 96 5.39 -9.08 15.03
N ILE A 97 4.08 -9.00 14.78
CA ILE A 97 3.36 -9.96 13.93
C ILE A 97 3.92 -9.93 12.51
N TYR A 98 4.10 -8.72 11.97
CA TYR A 98 4.68 -8.48 10.66
C TYR A 98 6.10 -9.05 10.53
N LEU A 99 6.99 -8.80 11.50
CA LEU A 99 8.36 -9.31 11.52
C LEU A 99 8.41 -10.83 11.63
N LEU A 100 7.55 -11.44 12.45
CA LEU A 100 7.41 -12.88 12.55
C LEU A 100 6.92 -13.48 11.23
N LEU A 101 5.93 -12.87 10.58
CA LEU A 101 5.42 -13.31 9.30
C LEU A 101 6.49 -13.23 8.21
N PHE A 102 7.23 -12.12 8.15
CA PHE A 102 8.34 -11.95 7.21
C PHE A 102 9.46 -12.98 7.43
N THR A 103 9.86 -13.18 8.68
CA THR A 103 10.88 -14.19 9.04
C THR A 103 10.42 -15.60 8.70
N SER A 104 9.14 -15.90 8.97
CA SER A 104 8.51 -17.17 8.60
C SER A 104 8.54 -17.40 7.09
N LEU A 105 8.16 -16.37 6.31
CA LEU A 105 8.14 -16.39 4.85
C LEU A 105 9.55 -16.65 4.29
N ILE A 106 10.56 -15.90 4.73
CA ILE A 106 11.97 -16.11 4.37
C ILE A 106 12.38 -17.56 4.68
N GLY A 107 12.11 -18.02 5.89
CA GLY A 107 12.44 -19.35 6.35
C GLY A 107 11.74 -20.48 5.57
N CYS A 108 10.55 -20.22 5.01
CA CYS A 108 9.85 -21.17 4.15
C CYS A 108 10.40 -21.16 2.70
N VAL A 109 10.77 -19.99 2.18
CA VAL A 109 11.17 -19.80 0.77
C VAL A 109 12.59 -20.30 0.51
N LEU A 110 13.56 -20.01 1.40
CA LEU A 110 14.97 -20.37 1.19
C LEU A 110 15.21 -21.87 0.98
N PRO A 111 14.68 -22.79 1.83
CA PRO A 111 14.86 -24.23 1.63
C PRO A 111 14.18 -24.70 0.33
N ARG A 112 12.98 -24.19 0.03
CA ARG A 112 12.25 -24.53 -1.19
C ARG A 112 12.99 -24.10 -2.45
N LEU A 113 13.59 -22.91 -2.43
CA LEU A 113 14.41 -22.42 -3.54
C LEU A 113 15.60 -23.36 -3.79
N ARG A 114 16.29 -23.79 -2.72
CA ARG A 114 17.39 -24.76 -2.83
C ARG A 114 16.94 -26.09 -3.41
N ASP A 115 15.82 -26.63 -2.93
CA ASP A 115 15.28 -27.90 -3.41
C ASP A 115 14.78 -27.81 -4.86
N HIS A 116 14.20 -26.68 -5.25
CA HIS A 116 13.80 -26.42 -6.63
C HIS A 116 15.00 -26.30 -7.57
N ILE A 117 16.05 -25.55 -7.18
CA ILE A 117 17.30 -25.48 -7.95
C ILE A 117 17.90 -26.89 -8.11
N ARG A 118 17.86 -27.72 -7.06
CA ARG A 118 18.29 -29.12 -7.14
C ARG A 118 17.39 -29.91 -8.11
N ALA A 119 16.07 -29.77 -8.01
CA ALA A 119 15.12 -30.45 -8.89
C ALA A 119 15.29 -30.07 -10.37
N LEU A 120 15.59 -28.79 -10.66
CA LEU A 120 15.92 -28.30 -12.00
C LEU A 120 17.22 -28.90 -12.54
N ARG A 121 18.14 -29.34 -11.67
CA ARG A 121 19.39 -30.01 -12.06
C ARG A 121 19.27 -31.54 -12.11
N THR A 122 18.27 -32.14 -11.45
CA THR A 122 18.08 -33.59 -11.44
C THR A 122 17.48 -34.09 -12.76
N VAL A 123 17.99 -35.24 -13.23
CA VAL A 123 17.49 -35.94 -14.42
C VAL A 123 16.15 -36.62 -14.11
N PRO A 124 15.20 -36.73 -15.05
CA PRO A 124 13.96 -37.49 -14.85
C PRO A 124 14.24 -38.89 -14.29
N PRO A 125 13.54 -39.32 -13.23
CA PRO A 125 13.78 -40.62 -12.61
C PRO A 125 13.38 -41.75 -13.53
N GLU A 126 13.94 -42.92 -13.27
CA GLU A 126 13.70 -44.14 -14.04
C GLU A 126 12.24 -44.60 -14.03
N ALA A 127 11.88 -45.38 -15.04
CA ALA A 127 10.57 -46.00 -15.18
C ALA A 127 10.24 -46.91 -13.99
N PRO A 128 9.04 -46.78 -13.36
CA PRO A 128 8.61 -47.71 -12.33
C PRO A 128 8.58 -49.14 -12.84
N LYS A 129 8.89 -50.12 -11.97
CA LYS A 129 8.88 -51.55 -12.34
C LYS A 129 7.52 -52.04 -12.85
N ARG A 130 6.41 -51.50 -12.33
CA ARG A 130 5.04 -51.88 -12.72
C ARG A 130 4.29 -50.65 -13.20
N MET A 131 4.09 -50.46 -14.52
CA MET A 131 3.39 -49.26 -15.01
C MET A 131 1.89 -49.32 -14.79
N GLY A 132 1.27 -50.51 -14.77
CA GLY A 132 -0.16 -50.70 -14.49
C GLY A 132 -0.64 -50.21 -13.11
N ARG A 133 0.25 -49.77 -12.21
CA ARG A 133 -0.11 -49.12 -10.93
C ARG A 133 -0.23 -47.59 -11.04
N LEU A 134 0.14 -47.02 -12.18
CA LEU A 134 0.08 -45.58 -12.40
C LEU A 134 -1.36 -45.16 -12.75
N PRO A 135 -1.78 -43.93 -12.39
CA PRO A 135 -3.13 -43.44 -12.66
C PRO A 135 -3.51 -43.48 -14.14
N GLN A 136 -2.53 -43.36 -15.04
CA GLN A 136 -2.68 -43.55 -16.47
C GLN A 136 -1.66 -44.59 -16.92
N HIS A 137 -2.10 -45.60 -17.66
CA HIS A 137 -1.24 -46.64 -18.24
C HIS A 137 -1.80 -47.09 -19.59
N ALA A 138 -0.92 -47.58 -20.46
CA ALA A 138 -1.29 -48.22 -21.70
C ALA A 138 -0.26 -49.32 -22.02
N ASP A 139 -0.74 -50.51 -22.35
CA ASP A 139 0.08 -51.68 -22.66
C ASP A 139 -0.10 -52.10 -24.12
N GLY A 140 0.88 -52.82 -24.68
CA GLY A 140 0.71 -53.49 -25.97
C GLY A 140 0.72 -52.57 -27.19
N LEU A 141 1.39 -51.41 -27.11
CA LEU A 141 1.55 -50.53 -28.27
C LEU A 141 2.66 -51.08 -29.18
N GLU A 142 2.28 -51.67 -30.32
CA GLU A 142 3.22 -52.27 -31.27
C GLU A 142 3.98 -51.22 -32.11
N SER A 143 5.25 -51.49 -32.37
CA SER A 143 6.13 -50.71 -33.24
C SER A 143 6.84 -51.65 -34.23
N ALA A 144 6.81 -51.30 -35.51
CA ALA A 144 7.52 -52.02 -36.58
C ALA A 144 9.02 -51.69 -36.64
N GLN A 145 9.59 -51.14 -35.56
CA GLN A 145 11.00 -50.80 -35.45
C GLN A 145 11.66 -51.50 -34.25
N PRO A 146 12.99 -51.72 -34.30
CA PRO A 146 13.76 -52.20 -33.16
C PRO A 146 13.57 -51.32 -31.90
N ALA A 147 13.78 -51.92 -30.72
CA ALA A 147 13.51 -51.26 -29.45
C ALA A 147 14.31 -49.95 -29.26
N GLY A 148 15.58 -49.93 -29.67
CA GLY A 148 16.43 -48.74 -29.59
C GLY A 148 15.94 -47.58 -30.49
N GLU A 149 15.60 -47.86 -31.74
CA GLU A 149 15.06 -46.84 -32.67
C GLU A 149 13.71 -46.30 -32.20
N THR A 150 12.84 -47.19 -31.72
CA THR A 150 11.55 -46.84 -31.13
C THR A 150 11.73 -45.95 -29.90
N ALA A 151 12.69 -46.25 -29.01
CA ALA A 151 12.98 -45.41 -27.85
C ALA A 151 13.50 -44.01 -28.23
N VAL A 152 14.35 -43.91 -29.27
CA VAL A 152 14.81 -42.62 -29.81
C VAL A 152 13.65 -41.81 -30.39
N ARG A 153 12.74 -42.46 -31.13
CA ARG A 153 11.52 -41.85 -31.68
C ARG A 153 10.61 -41.32 -30.58
N VAL A 154 10.31 -42.13 -29.57
CA VAL A 154 9.51 -41.71 -28.39
C VAL A 154 10.16 -40.50 -27.71
N ALA A 155 11.48 -40.54 -27.53
CA ALA A 155 12.21 -39.42 -26.94
C ALA A 155 12.13 -38.14 -27.79
N ALA A 156 12.16 -38.24 -29.12
CA ALA A 156 11.99 -37.11 -30.02
C ALA A 156 10.58 -36.50 -29.91
N THR A 157 9.53 -37.31 -29.90
CA THR A 157 8.13 -36.84 -29.72
C THR A 157 7.96 -36.11 -28.40
N LEU A 158 8.50 -36.66 -27.31
CA LEU A 158 8.46 -36.01 -26.00
C LEU A 158 9.23 -34.68 -25.98
N ARG A 159 10.41 -34.60 -26.61
CA ARG A 159 11.18 -33.34 -26.71
C ARG A 159 10.42 -32.27 -27.50
N ARG A 160 9.75 -32.61 -28.62
CA ARG A 160 8.91 -31.66 -29.37
C ARG A 160 7.78 -31.10 -28.54
N LYS A 161 7.22 -31.90 -27.64
CA LYS A 161 6.19 -31.48 -26.66
C LYS A 161 6.80 -30.87 -25.39
N TRP A 162 8.08 -30.46 -25.41
CA TRP A 162 8.77 -29.75 -24.34
C TRP A 162 8.96 -30.54 -23.04
N PHE A 163 9.00 -31.88 -23.11
CA PHE A 163 9.40 -32.71 -21.98
C PHE A 163 10.93 -32.74 -21.85
N ARG A 164 11.43 -32.75 -20.62
CA ARG A 164 12.81 -33.14 -20.34
C ARG A 164 12.87 -34.66 -20.39
N VAL A 165 13.71 -35.20 -21.26
CA VAL A 165 13.73 -36.63 -21.57
C VAL A 165 15.07 -37.26 -21.21
N ARG A 166 15.01 -38.44 -20.59
CA ARG A 166 16.16 -39.33 -20.41
C ARG A 166 15.84 -40.69 -21.02
N VAL A 167 16.74 -41.17 -21.86
CA VAL A 167 16.71 -42.52 -22.44
C VAL A 167 17.75 -43.37 -21.70
N ARG A 168 17.41 -44.61 -21.35
CA ARG A 168 18.31 -45.60 -20.72
C ARG A 168 18.10 -46.95 -21.38
N GLU A 169 19.20 -47.60 -21.75
CA GLU A 169 19.21 -49.02 -22.10
C GLU A 169 19.25 -49.86 -20.81
N GLN A 170 18.60 -51.01 -20.82
CA GLN A 170 18.53 -51.94 -19.70
C GLN A 170 19.31 -53.22 -20.03
N GLU A 171 19.69 -53.97 -19.00
CA GLU A 171 20.49 -55.20 -19.14
C GLU A 171 19.76 -56.31 -19.92
N ASP A 172 18.43 -56.28 -19.95
CA ASP A 172 17.57 -57.23 -20.67
C ASP A 172 17.33 -56.86 -22.14
N GLY A 173 18.04 -55.85 -22.67
CA GLY A 173 17.87 -55.34 -24.02
C GLY A 173 16.64 -54.45 -24.23
N SER A 174 15.87 -54.18 -23.16
CA SER A 174 14.78 -53.21 -23.19
C SER A 174 15.29 -51.78 -23.03
N TRP A 175 14.47 -50.81 -23.45
CA TRP A 175 14.79 -49.38 -23.39
C TRP A 175 13.75 -48.65 -22.56
N THR A 176 14.17 -47.76 -21.67
CA THR A 176 13.26 -46.88 -20.91
C THR A 176 13.43 -45.42 -21.31
N VAL A 177 12.31 -44.75 -21.57
CA VAL A 177 12.24 -43.31 -21.86
C VAL A 177 11.44 -42.63 -20.77
N SER A 178 12.09 -41.76 -20.01
CA SER A 178 11.46 -41.00 -18.91
C SER A 178 11.32 -39.53 -19.30
N GLY A 179 10.10 -39.01 -19.26
CA GLY A 179 9.76 -37.62 -19.57
C GLY A 179 9.19 -36.89 -18.35
N GLU A 180 9.68 -35.67 -18.09
CA GLU A 180 9.09 -34.78 -17.06
C GLU A 180 8.84 -33.38 -17.61
N LYS A 181 7.68 -32.80 -17.28
CA LYS A 181 7.25 -31.45 -17.70
C LYS A 181 6.53 -30.72 -16.55
N GLY A 182 6.54 -29.38 -16.59
CA GLY A 182 5.74 -28.54 -15.70
C GLY A 182 6.48 -27.94 -14.50
N TYR A 183 7.81 -27.77 -14.58
CA TYR A 183 8.60 -27.09 -13.54
C TYR A 183 8.19 -25.61 -13.33
N LEU A 184 7.51 -25.00 -14.31
CA LEU A 184 7.03 -23.61 -14.24
C LEU A 184 6.09 -23.34 -13.06
N LYS A 185 5.31 -24.33 -12.61
CA LYS A 185 4.41 -24.16 -11.45
C LYS A 185 5.19 -23.82 -10.19
N GLU A 186 6.21 -24.62 -9.88
CA GLU A 186 7.03 -24.39 -8.68
C GLU A 186 7.90 -23.14 -8.83
N THR A 187 8.45 -22.89 -10.04
CA THR A 187 9.17 -21.64 -10.32
C THR A 187 8.28 -20.41 -10.11
N GLY A 188 7.04 -20.43 -10.61
CA GLY A 188 6.08 -19.35 -10.47
C GLY A 188 5.70 -19.13 -9.02
N ASN A 189 5.43 -20.21 -8.28
CA ASN A 189 5.16 -20.14 -6.85
C ASN A 189 6.31 -19.50 -6.07
N LEU A 190 7.56 -19.92 -6.33
CA LEU A 190 8.74 -19.33 -5.68
C LEU A 190 8.96 -17.88 -6.09
N LEU A 191 8.79 -17.56 -7.37
CA LEU A 191 8.89 -16.19 -7.89
C LEU A 191 7.88 -15.27 -7.20
N PHE A 192 6.63 -15.71 -7.02
CA PHE A 192 5.61 -14.96 -6.31
C PHE A 192 6.02 -14.65 -4.86
N HIS A 193 6.54 -15.63 -4.13
CA HIS A 193 6.95 -15.42 -2.74
C HIS A 193 8.20 -14.51 -2.65
N VAL A 194 9.16 -14.67 -3.55
CA VAL A 194 10.34 -13.79 -3.61
C VAL A 194 9.92 -12.36 -3.96
N ALA A 195 9.00 -12.19 -4.91
CA ALA A 195 8.46 -10.90 -5.29
C ALA A 195 7.73 -10.22 -4.11
N LEU A 196 6.93 -10.98 -3.36
CA LEU A 196 6.28 -10.49 -2.14
C LEU A 196 7.33 -10.05 -1.09
N LEU A 197 8.40 -10.83 -0.91
CA LEU A 197 9.52 -10.44 -0.03
C LEU A 197 10.20 -9.16 -0.51
N SER A 198 10.45 -9.02 -1.82
CA SER A 198 11.04 -7.81 -2.40
C SER A 198 10.17 -6.57 -2.19
N VAL A 199 8.84 -6.69 -2.37
CA VAL A 199 7.89 -5.62 -2.04
C VAL A 199 7.98 -5.27 -0.56
N LEU A 200 8.03 -6.28 0.32
CA LEU A 200 8.08 -6.04 1.76
C LEU A 200 9.35 -5.31 2.19
N VAL A 201 10.49 -5.74 1.66
CA VAL A 201 11.77 -5.06 1.85
C VAL A 201 11.67 -3.63 1.31
N GLY A 202 11.07 -3.42 0.14
CA GLY A 202 10.88 -2.08 -0.41
C GLY A 202 10.08 -1.16 0.48
N VAL A 203 8.93 -1.61 0.98
CA VAL A 203 8.12 -0.81 1.91
C VAL A 203 8.92 -0.45 3.16
N GLY A 204 9.70 -1.40 3.71
CA GLY A 204 10.57 -1.14 4.86
C GLY A 204 11.65 -0.10 4.58
N PHE A 205 12.32 -0.20 3.43
CA PHE A 205 13.32 0.78 3.00
C PHE A 205 12.69 2.14 2.66
N GLY A 206 11.51 2.17 2.04
CA GLY A 206 10.76 3.38 1.74
C GLY A 206 10.33 4.11 3.03
N HIS A 207 9.94 3.37 4.08
CA HIS A 207 9.70 3.96 5.39
C HIS A 207 10.98 4.52 6.03
N TRP A 208 12.15 3.89 5.81
CA TRP A 208 13.42 4.36 6.37
C TRP A 208 13.98 5.62 5.70
N TYR A 209 13.94 5.67 4.37
CA TYR A 209 14.61 6.69 3.57
C TYR A 209 13.65 7.62 2.81
N GLY A 210 12.36 7.33 2.84
CA GLY A 210 11.32 8.18 2.28
C GLY A 210 10.85 9.24 3.27
N TRP A 211 10.12 10.21 2.76
CA TRP A 211 9.47 11.24 3.57
C TRP A 211 8.19 11.71 2.87
N HIS A 212 7.28 12.26 3.66
CA HIS A 212 6.11 12.93 3.12
C HIS A 212 5.74 14.14 3.96
N GLY A 213 5.13 15.12 3.31
CA GLY A 213 4.51 16.27 3.96
C GLY A 213 3.29 16.74 3.22
N ASN A 214 2.34 17.31 3.96
CA ASN A 214 1.13 17.89 3.40
C ASN A 214 1.15 19.40 3.62
N ARG A 215 0.68 20.13 2.61
CA ARG A 215 0.58 21.59 2.68
C ARG A 215 -0.64 22.11 1.93
N LEU A 216 -1.45 22.91 2.59
CA LEU A 216 -2.47 23.74 1.97
C LEU A 216 -1.84 25.02 1.40
N LEU A 217 -2.04 25.25 0.11
CA LEU A 217 -1.61 26.47 -0.58
C LEU A 217 -2.82 27.22 -1.12
N VAL A 218 -2.97 28.47 -0.68
CA VAL A 218 -3.97 29.39 -1.21
C VAL A 218 -3.42 30.06 -2.48
N THR A 219 -4.29 30.29 -3.47
CA THR A 219 -3.92 31.02 -4.69
C THR A 219 -3.53 32.46 -4.36
N GLY A 220 -2.43 32.95 -4.95
CA GLY A 220 -1.98 34.32 -4.75
C GLY A 220 -0.46 34.48 -4.79
N ALA A 221 0.02 35.71 -5.03
CA ALA A 221 1.45 36.02 -5.10
C ALA A 221 2.13 36.11 -3.71
N ASP A 222 1.32 36.32 -2.68
CA ASP A 222 1.63 36.51 -1.26
C ASP A 222 1.82 35.20 -0.48
N GLN A 223 1.34 34.08 -1.02
CA GLN A 223 1.36 32.78 -0.37
C GLN A 223 2.30 31.83 -1.14
N GLY A 224 3.54 31.72 -0.65
CA GLY A 224 4.53 30.80 -1.17
C GLY A 224 4.90 29.75 -0.14
N PHE A 225 5.21 28.55 -0.63
CA PHE A 225 5.74 27.46 0.16
C PHE A 225 7.15 27.16 -0.32
N CYS A 226 8.10 27.06 0.59
CA CYS A 226 9.39 26.45 0.33
C CYS A 226 9.50 25.17 1.14
N ASN A 227 10.14 24.16 0.56
CA ASN A 227 10.26 22.84 1.15
C ASN A 227 11.14 22.86 2.41
N SER A 228 10.52 23.22 3.54
CA SER A 228 11.15 23.26 4.86
C SER A 228 10.18 22.78 5.93
N LEU A 229 10.69 22.09 6.96
CA LEU A 229 9.87 21.47 8.01
C LEU A 229 8.87 22.43 8.67
N THR A 230 9.24 23.69 8.87
CA THR A 230 8.41 24.72 9.51
C THR A 230 7.24 25.20 8.65
N GLN A 231 7.23 24.89 7.34
CA GLN A 231 6.18 25.36 6.43
C GLN A 231 5.16 24.28 6.10
N PHE A 232 5.40 23.02 6.48
CA PHE A 232 4.42 21.94 6.33
C PHE A 232 3.33 22.02 7.40
N ASP A 233 2.11 21.65 7.02
CA ASP A 233 1.00 21.51 7.99
C ASP A 233 1.09 20.16 8.71
N ASP A 234 1.59 19.15 8.00
CA ASP A 234 1.97 17.84 8.55
C ASP A 234 3.20 17.31 7.83
N VAL A 235 4.13 16.71 8.56
CA VAL A 235 5.35 16.14 7.98
C VAL A 235 5.78 14.90 8.76
N SER A 236 6.17 13.87 8.02
CA SER A 236 6.76 12.65 8.55
C SER A 236 8.04 12.34 7.79
N LEU A 237 9.15 12.28 8.52
CA LEU A 237 10.45 11.89 7.98
C LEU A 237 10.72 10.42 8.32
N GLY A 238 11.34 9.71 7.38
CA GLY A 238 11.89 8.40 7.67
C GLY A 238 13.02 8.48 8.69
N PRO A 239 13.28 7.43 9.50
CA PRO A 239 14.35 7.43 10.51
C PRO A 239 15.78 7.69 10.01
N GLN A 240 16.02 7.72 8.70
CA GLN A 240 17.31 8.03 8.09
C GLN A 240 17.27 9.31 7.26
N VAL A 241 16.25 10.15 7.43
CA VAL A 241 16.05 11.40 6.69
C VAL A 241 16.04 12.56 7.68
N ASP A 242 16.93 13.52 7.46
CA ASP A 242 17.00 14.76 8.21
C ASP A 242 16.47 15.94 7.38
N ALA A 243 16.24 17.08 8.03
CA ALA A 243 15.76 18.29 7.38
C ALA A 243 16.67 18.76 6.22
N SER A 244 17.97 18.47 6.29
CA SER A 244 18.96 18.81 5.27
C SER A 244 18.87 17.96 4.01
N ASP A 245 18.23 16.79 4.09
CA ASP A 245 18.05 15.88 2.95
C ASP A 245 16.84 16.26 2.09
N LEU A 246 16.03 17.22 2.55
CA LEU A 246 14.89 17.72 1.81
C LEU A 246 15.36 18.53 0.59
N PRO A 247 14.86 18.24 -0.62
CA PRO A 247 15.24 18.97 -1.82
C PRO A 247 14.79 20.43 -1.72
N ASN A 248 15.65 21.35 -2.15
CA ASN A 248 15.36 22.78 -2.08
C ASN A 248 14.50 23.21 -3.27
N PHE A 249 13.21 23.40 -3.03
CA PHE A 249 12.31 23.99 -4.00
C PHE A 249 11.27 24.88 -3.32
N CYS A 250 10.73 25.83 -4.07
CA CYS A 250 9.59 26.63 -3.66
C CYS A 250 8.47 26.53 -4.69
N LEU A 251 7.23 26.53 -4.20
CA LEU A 251 5.99 26.50 -4.95
C LEU A 251 5.16 27.75 -4.60
N LYS A 252 4.51 28.32 -5.60
CA LYS A 252 3.42 29.27 -5.42
C LYS A 252 2.24 28.81 -6.25
N LEU A 253 1.08 28.63 -5.64
CA LEU A 253 -0.13 28.29 -6.37
C LEU A 253 -0.64 29.54 -7.09
N THR A 254 -0.51 29.58 -8.41
CA THR A 254 -0.92 30.73 -9.22
C THR A 254 -2.35 30.59 -9.70
N LYS A 255 -2.79 29.36 -9.96
CA LYS A 255 -4.16 29.07 -10.41
C LYS A 255 -4.59 27.69 -9.93
N PHE A 256 -5.88 27.57 -9.61
CA PHE A 256 -6.52 26.28 -9.39
C PHE A 256 -7.88 26.31 -10.09
N ASP A 257 -8.12 25.37 -10.99
CA ASP A 257 -9.40 25.20 -11.66
C ASP A 257 -10.02 23.86 -11.26
N ALA A 258 -11.28 23.90 -10.84
CA ALA A 258 -12.07 22.71 -10.57
C ALA A 258 -13.34 22.79 -11.40
N THR A 259 -13.67 21.72 -12.11
CA THR A 259 -14.92 21.64 -12.89
C THR A 259 -15.79 20.52 -12.38
N TYR A 260 -17.10 20.74 -12.44
CA TYR A 260 -18.09 19.80 -11.90
C TYR A 260 -19.14 19.45 -12.95
N GLN A 261 -19.75 18.28 -12.79
CA GLN A 261 -20.98 17.92 -13.48
C GLN A 261 -22.15 18.72 -12.90
N SER A 262 -23.29 18.78 -13.60
CA SER A 262 -24.50 19.44 -13.08
C SER A 262 -25.03 18.86 -11.76
N THR A 263 -24.61 17.64 -11.42
CA THR A 263 -24.92 16.98 -10.13
C THR A 263 -23.95 17.37 -8.99
N GLY A 264 -22.98 18.25 -9.25
CA GLY A 264 -21.91 18.61 -8.30
C GLY A 264 -20.77 17.59 -8.20
N GLN A 265 -20.80 16.52 -9.01
CA GLN A 265 -19.70 15.54 -9.03
C GLN A 265 -18.45 16.13 -9.70
N PRO A 266 -17.26 15.97 -9.12
CA PRO A 266 -16.02 16.44 -9.73
C PRO A 266 -15.77 15.84 -11.12
N LYS A 267 -15.30 16.67 -12.05
CA LYS A 267 -14.92 16.29 -13.42
C LYS A 267 -13.42 16.45 -13.66
N SER A 268 -12.84 17.58 -13.27
CA SER A 268 -11.40 17.81 -13.34
C SER A 268 -10.91 18.70 -12.20
N TYR A 269 -9.63 18.53 -11.86
CA TYR A 269 -8.88 19.39 -10.95
C TYR A 269 -7.52 19.66 -11.58
N ASP A 270 -7.25 20.94 -11.80
CA ASP A 270 -6.08 21.42 -12.52
C ASP A 270 -5.40 22.50 -11.67
N ALA A 271 -4.17 22.24 -11.25
CA ALA A 271 -3.37 23.18 -10.48
C ALA A 271 -2.24 23.72 -11.34
N THR A 272 -2.03 25.04 -11.30
CA THR A 272 -0.86 25.70 -11.88
C THR A 272 -0.04 26.32 -10.77
N VAL A 273 1.24 25.98 -10.75
CA VAL A 273 2.21 26.47 -9.78
C VAL A 273 3.39 27.14 -10.47
N ALA A 274 3.89 28.19 -9.85
CA ALA A 274 5.22 28.71 -10.13
C ALA A 274 6.22 27.96 -9.24
N VAL A 275 7.19 27.30 -9.85
CA VAL A 275 8.16 26.43 -9.18
C VAL A 275 9.56 26.98 -9.37
N SER A 276 10.33 27.11 -8.30
CA SER A 276 11.78 27.35 -8.37
C SER A 276 12.51 26.23 -7.64
N GLN A 277 13.59 25.72 -8.24
CA GLN A 277 14.44 24.68 -7.64
C GLN A 277 15.84 25.22 -7.42
N ASN A 278 16.42 24.96 -6.25
CA ASN A 278 17.80 25.33 -5.90
C ASN A 278 18.13 26.83 -6.13
N GLY A 279 17.16 27.72 -5.90
CA GLY A 279 17.32 29.16 -6.15
C GLY A 279 17.36 29.58 -7.63
N GLY A 280 17.06 28.66 -8.55
CA GLY A 280 16.95 28.94 -9.98
C GLY A 280 15.73 29.77 -10.35
N ALA A 281 15.60 30.06 -11.66
CA ALA A 281 14.47 30.82 -12.19
C ALA A 281 13.14 30.10 -11.91
N SER A 282 12.09 30.88 -11.65
CA SER A 282 10.75 30.34 -11.45
C SER A 282 10.15 29.94 -12.80
N GLU A 283 9.63 28.72 -12.88
CA GLU A 283 8.95 28.20 -14.07
C GLU A 283 7.49 27.87 -13.74
N SER A 284 6.60 28.13 -14.70
CA SER A 284 5.19 27.73 -14.57
C SER A 284 5.03 26.25 -14.94
N ARG A 285 4.35 25.49 -14.10
CA ARG A 285 4.03 24.07 -14.30
C ARG A 285 2.59 23.83 -13.89
N SER A 286 1.89 22.99 -14.66
CA SER A 286 0.54 22.53 -14.32
C SER A 286 0.55 21.03 -14.08
N PHE A 287 -0.34 20.57 -13.20
CA PHE A 287 -0.50 19.16 -12.86
C PHE A 287 -1.94 18.85 -12.43
N THR A 288 -2.30 17.58 -12.47
CA THR A 288 -3.65 17.09 -12.16
C THR A 288 -3.59 15.94 -11.15
N VAL A 289 -4.74 15.42 -10.72
CA VAL A 289 -4.80 14.31 -9.75
C VAL A 289 -4.04 13.06 -10.22
N ASN A 290 -4.15 12.72 -11.51
CA ASN A 290 -3.56 11.51 -12.08
C ASN A 290 -2.23 11.75 -12.81
N ASP A 291 -1.85 13.01 -13.02
CA ASP A 291 -0.56 13.40 -13.55
C ASP A 291 0.11 14.38 -12.58
N PRO A 292 0.80 13.86 -11.54
CA PRO A 292 1.39 14.68 -10.49
C PRO A 292 2.60 15.45 -11.00
N LEU A 293 2.91 16.57 -10.35
CA LEU A 293 4.13 17.31 -10.60
C LEU A 293 5.33 16.54 -10.02
N ARG A 294 6.23 16.11 -10.90
CA ARG A 294 7.46 15.41 -10.52
C ARG A 294 8.64 16.38 -10.54
N LEU A 295 9.26 16.55 -9.38
CA LEU A 295 10.56 17.19 -9.19
C LEU A 295 11.58 16.08 -8.90
N ASP A 296 12.89 16.40 -8.96
CA ASP A 296 13.95 15.39 -8.92
C ASP A 296 13.81 14.39 -7.75
N ASP A 297 13.64 14.90 -6.54
CA ASP A 297 13.45 14.08 -5.32
C ASP A 297 12.13 14.40 -4.60
N ALA A 298 11.10 14.84 -5.33
CA ALA A 298 9.78 15.07 -4.75
C ALA A 298 8.65 14.92 -5.78
N ASN A 299 7.65 14.11 -5.46
CA ASN A 299 6.40 14.03 -6.20
C ASN A 299 5.31 14.80 -5.46
N ILE A 300 4.62 15.68 -6.17
CA ILE A 300 3.60 16.58 -5.63
C ILE A 300 2.24 16.17 -6.20
N HIS A 301 1.35 15.75 -5.32
CA HIS A 301 0.01 15.27 -5.65
C HIS A 301 -1.06 16.21 -5.12
N LEU A 302 -2.19 16.30 -5.84
CA LEU A 302 -3.39 16.97 -5.34
C LEU A 302 -4.13 16.04 -4.38
N LEU A 303 -4.26 16.47 -3.12
CA LEU A 303 -5.00 15.75 -2.08
C LEU A 303 -6.42 16.28 -1.92
N GLY A 304 -6.58 17.60 -2.02
CA GLY A 304 -7.87 18.26 -1.78
C GLY A 304 -7.87 19.70 -2.28
N GLN A 305 -9.00 20.37 -2.13
CA GLN A 305 -9.20 21.75 -2.53
C GLN A 305 -10.33 22.40 -1.73
N GLY A 306 -10.40 23.72 -1.80
CA GLY A 306 -11.50 24.47 -1.20
C GLY A 306 -11.31 25.96 -1.41
N TYR A 307 -11.93 26.73 -0.53
CA TYR A 307 -11.99 28.18 -0.63
C TYR A 307 -11.48 28.85 0.64
N ALA A 308 -10.81 29.96 0.45
CA ALA A 308 -10.31 30.83 1.49
C ALA A 308 -10.98 32.21 1.36
N PRO A 309 -12.02 32.49 2.17
CA PRO A 309 -12.58 33.83 2.27
C PRO A 309 -11.53 34.88 2.65
N GLU A 310 -11.59 36.03 2.00
CA GLU A 310 -10.81 37.22 2.30
C GLU A 310 -11.67 38.15 3.17
N LEU A 311 -11.27 38.29 4.43
CA LEU A 311 -12.00 39.03 5.44
C LEU A 311 -11.20 40.25 5.86
N LYS A 312 -11.85 41.41 5.84
CA LYS A 312 -11.28 42.66 6.30
C LYS A 312 -11.99 43.10 7.57
N TYR A 313 -11.25 43.12 8.66
CA TYR A 313 -11.71 43.62 9.94
C TYR A 313 -11.20 45.05 10.14
N THR A 314 -12.08 45.97 10.51
CA THR A 314 -11.72 47.34 10.88
C THR A 314 -12.02 47.54 12.36
N ASP A 315 -11.00 47.88 13.12
CA ASP A 315 -11.07 48.03 14.57
C ASP A 315 -11.70 49.36 15.02
N ARG A 316 -11.85 49.53 16.34
CA ARG A 316 -12.49 50.72 16.94
C ARG A 316 -11.73 52.03 16.71
N TYR A 317 -10.48 51.96 16.26
CA TYR A 317 -9.64 53.10 15.94
C TYR A 317 -9.58 53.37 14.42
N GLY A 318 -10.31 52.59 13.62
CA GLY A 318 -10.35 52.70 12.16
C GLY A 318 -9.21 51.96 11.45
N VAL A 319 -8.38 51.21 12.16
CA VAL A 319 -7.28 50.44 11.55
C VAL A 319 -7.87 49.16 10.97
N SER A 320 -7.54 48.86 9.71
CA SER A 320 -8.03 47.68 9.01
C SER A 320 -6.96 46.62 8.85
N GLN A 321 -7.34 45.35 9.01
CA GLN A 321 -6.51 44.18 8.71
C GLN A 321 -7.30 43.25 7.80
N THR A 322 -6.66 42.82 6.71
CA THR A 322 -7.23 41.83 5.80
C THR A 322 -6.54 40.49 6.00
N LYS A 323 -7.32 39.42 6.14
CA LYS A 323 -6.83 38.04 6.22
C LYS A 323 -7.51 37.17 5.19
N VAL A 324 -6.73 36.30 4.55
CA VAL A 324 -7.24 35.23 3.68
C VAL A 324 -7.18 33.96 4.49
N VAL A 325 -8.33 33.36 4.78
CA VAL A 325 -8.45 32.29 5.77
C VAL A 325 -9.04 31.06 5.10
N PRO A 326 -8.33 29.92 5.02
CA PRO A 326 -8.89 28.69 4.48
C PRO A 326 -10.05 28.17 5.34
N PHE A 327 -11.20 27.93 4.72
CA PHE A 327 -12.32 27.20 5.33
C PHE A 327 -12.31 25.78 4.78
N LEU A 328 -12.29 24.79 5.67
CA LEU A 328 -12.10 23.38 5.32
C LEU A 328 -13.44 22.72 4.95
N PRO A 329 -13.55 22.07 3.78
CA PRO A 329 -14.77 21.38 3.38
C PRO A 329 -15.14 20.22 4.30
N VAL A 330 -16.42 20.15 4.67
CA VAL A 330 -17.01 19.04 5.45
C VAL A 330 -17.92 18.14 4.62
N ASP A 331 -18.25 18.54 3.39
CA ASP A 331 -19.02 17.73 2.45
C ASP A 331 -18.57 17.90 0.98
N GLY A 332 -19.15 17.10 0.09
CA GLY A 332 -18.82 17.12 -1.34
C GLY A 332 -19.36 18.34 -2.12
N MET A 333 -20.22 19.17 -1.51
CA MET A 333 -20.70 20.43 -2.09
C MET A 333 -19.85 21.62 -1.62
N LEU A 334 -18.77 21.34 -0.89
CA LEU A 334 -17.85 22.33 -0.33
C LEU A 334 -18.53 23.30 0.63
N THR A 335 -19.51 22.80 1.39
CA THR A 335 -19.84 23.42 2.67
C THR A 335 -18.57 23.36 3.51
N SER A 336 -18.05 24.51 3.92
CA SER A 336 -16.74 24.59 4.59
C SER A 336 -16.82 25.30 5.92
N GLU A 337 -16.12 24.79 6.92
CA GLU A 337 -16.05 25.37 8.27
C GLU A 337 -14.68 26.01 8.50
N GLY A 338 -14.63 27.08 9.29
CA GLY A 338 -13.36 27.74 9.57
C GLY A 338 -13.47 28.90 10.55
N VAL A 339 -12.30 29.42 10.91
CA VAL A 339 -12.14 30.47 11.89
C VAL A 339 -11.14 31.53 11.42
N ALA A 340 -11.55 32.80 11.48
CA ALA A 340 -10.66 33.94 11.29
C ALA A 340 -10.34 34.60 12.64
N GLN A 341 -9.08 34.53 13.04
CA GLN A 341 -8.59 35.13 14.28
C GLN A 341 -7.81 36.42 14.00
N PHE A 342 -8.09 37.47 14.76
CA PHE A 342 -7.43 38.78 14.70
C PHE A 342 -6.87 39.10 16.11
N PRO A 343 -5.68 38.58 16.46
CA PRO A 343 -5.08 38.80 17.77
C PRO A 343 -4.50 40.21 17.95
N ASP A 344 -4.06 40.86 16.86
CA ASP A 344 -3.31 42.12 16.90
C ASP A 344 -4.17 43.33 16.52
N VAL A 345 -5.38 43.42 17.06
CA VAL A 345 -6.35 44.49 16.75
C VAL A 345 -6.76 45.27 17.99
N ASN A 346 -7.45 46.40 17.80
CA ASN A 346 -7.89 47.27 18.89
C ASN A 346 -6.71 47.76 19.77
N ILE A 347 -5.54 47.96 19.17
CA ILE A 347 -4.34 48.44 19.86
C ILE A 347 -4.50 49.94 20.10
N ASP A 348 -4.37 50.39 21.35
CA ASP A 348 -4.48 51.81 21.67
C ASP A 348 -3.34 52.59 20.99
N PRO A 349 -3.64 53.51 20.04
CA PRO A 349 -2.60 54.23 19.30
C PRO A 349 -1.79 55.20 20.18
N LYS A 350 -2.29 55.58 21.37
CA LYS A 350 -1.59 56.47 22.30
C LYS A 350 -0.57 55.72 23.14
N THR A 351 -0.91 54.50 23.58
CA THR A 351 -0.03 53.71 24.47
C THR A 351 0.73 52.61 23.73
N ASN A 352 0.35 52.31 22.49
CA ASN A 352 0.83 51.18 21.71
C ASN A 352 0.77 49.85 22.50
N LYS A 353 -0.28 49.70 23.34
CA LYS A 353 -0.50 48.51 24.15
C LYS A 353 -1.62 47.69 23.55
N ARG A 354 -1.35 46.41 23.36
CA ARG A 354 -2.33 45.38 23.01
C ARG A 354 -3.03 44.91 24.29
N ASP A 355 -4.36 44.78 24.23
CA ASP A 355 -5.20 44.21 25.29
C ASP A 355 -5.70 42.84 24.83
N ASP A 356 -5.40 41.80 25.60
CA ASP A 356 -5.80 40.41 25.31
C ASP A 356 -7.32 40.22 25.32
N LYS A 357 -8.07 41.08 26.02
CA LYS A 357 -9.53 41.03 26.07
C LYS A 357 -10.22 41.67 24.87
N LEU A 358 -9.46 42.32 23.99
CA LEU A 358 -9.98 43.02 22.82
C LEU A 358 -9.60 42.33 21.50
N GLN A 359 -9.03 41.14 21.56
CA GLN A 359 -8.81 40.32 20.36
C GLN A 359 -10.16 39.85 19.79
N MET A 360 -10.18 39.55 18.49
CA MET A 360 -11.40 39.20 17.78
C MET A 360 -11.27 37.86 17.08
N GLY A 361 -12.29 37.01 17.22
CA GLY A 361 -12.42 35.73 16.52
C GLY A 361 -13.74 35.66 15.76
N PHE A 362 -13.73 35.09 14.57
CA PHE A 362 -14.93 34.86 13.78
C PHE A 362 -14.96 33.39 13.36
N GLU A 363 -15.99 32.66 13.79
CA GLU A 363 -16.15 31.24 13.51
C GLU A 363 -17.45 31.01 12.73
N GLY A 364 -17.42 30.12 11.74
CA GLY A 364 -18.64 29.69 11.08
C GLY A 364 -18.43 28.95 9.77
N VAL A 365 -19.36 29.16 8.83
CA VAL A 365 -19.51 28.34 7.63
C VAL A 365 -19.44 29.20 6.37
N PHE A 366 -18.65 28.77 5.40
CA PHE A 366 -18.57 29.32 4.05
C PHE A 366 -19.29 28.40 3.05
N LEU A 367 -20.14 28.99 2.21
CA LEU A 367 -20.89 28.31 1.16
C LEU A 367 -20.52 28.90 -0.21
N PRO A 368 -19.92 28.13 -1.14
CA PRO A 368 -19.67 28.58 -2.50
C PRO A 368 -20.94 28.93 -3.27
N THR A 369 -21.99 28.13 -3.06
CA THR A 369 -23.34 28.39 -3.56
C THR A 369 -24.32 28.34 -2.39
N GLY A 370 -24.57 29.50 -1.79
CA GLY A 370 -25.52 29.66 -0.71
C GLY A 370 -26.97 29.42 -1.17
N PRO A 371 -27.79 28.70 -0.40
CA PRO A 371 -29.16 28.36 -0.74
C PRO A 371 -30.11 29.54 -0.53
N THR A 372 -31.28 29.48 -1.16
CA THR A 372 -32.31 30.52 -1.04
C THR A 372 -33.18 30.38 0.22
N ASP A 373 -33.18 29.21 0.85
CA ASP A 373 -33.98 28.89 2.03
C ASP A 373 -33.29 29.27 3.37
N GLY A 374 -32.04 29.75 3.30
CA GLY A 374 -31.25 30.15 4.45
C GLY A 374 -30.61 28.98 5.22
N THR A 375 -30.60 27.77 4.67
CA THR A 375 -29.84 26.65 5.24
C THR A 375 -28.32 26.91 5.17
N ALA A 376 -27.58 26.47 6.19
CA ALA A 376 -26.13 26.63 6.25
C ALA A 376 -25.40 25.50 5.49
N ARG A 377 -25.85 25.19 4.26
CA ARG A 377 -25.29 24.12 3.43
C ARG A 377 -25.22 24.54 1.97
N SER A 378 -24.12 24.23 1.30
CA SER A 378 -23.90 24.62 -0.09
C SER A 378 -24.75 23.76 -1.03
N GLU A 379 -25.40 24.39 -2.03
CA GLU A 379 -26.17 23.68 -3.06
C GLU A 379 -25.27 23.14 -4.18
N PHE A 380 -24.12 23.77 -4.40
CA PHE A 380 -23.21 23.44 -5.49
C PHE A 380 -21.77 23.86 -5.15
N PRO A 381 -20.74 23.10 -5.57
CA PRO A 381 -19.36 23.36 -5.18
C PRO A 381 -18.72 24.59 -5.84
N GLU A 382 -19.22 25.07 -6.97
CA GLU A 382 -18.67 26.29 -7.61
C GLU A 382 -19.13 27.58 -6.90
N LEU A 383 -18.40 28.67 -7.12
CA LEU A 383 -18.68 30.00 -6.56
C LEU A 383 -19.82 30.72 -7.28
N ASN A 384 -21.03 30.15 -7.29
CA ASN A 384 -22.18 30.75 -7.97
C ASN A 384 -22.87 31.84 -7.12
N ASN A 385 -22.88 31.66 -5.81
CA ASN A 385 -23.51 32.59 -4.86
C ASN A 385 -22.78 32.49 -3.51
N PRO A 386 -21.55 33.03 -3.39
CA PRO A 386 -20.76 32.85 -2.18
C PRO A 386 -21.38 33.58 -0.99
N VAL A 387 -21.66 32.82 0.08
CA VAL A 387 -22.22 33.33 1.34
C VAL A 387 -21.38 32.85 2.51
N LEU A 388 -21.17 33.75 3.46
CA LEU A 388 -20.41 33.48 4.67
C LEU A 388 -21.28 33.73 5.90
N TYR A 389 -21.44 32.70 6.73
CA TYR A 389 -22.16 32.78 8.00
C TYR A 389 -21.14 32.78 9.14
N LEU A 390 -21.05 33.85 9.93
CA LEU A 390 -20.07 33.99 11.00
C LEU A 390 -20.70 34.38 12.32
N THR A 391 -20.19 33.79 13.39
CA THR A 391 -20.37 34.24 14.76
C THR A 391 -19.12 34.98 15.20
N ALA A 392 -19.29 36.18 15.75
CA ALA A 392 -18.18 36.98 16.26
C ALA A 392 -17.94 36.69 17.74
N TYR A 393 -16.68 36.72 18.14
CA TYR A 393 -16.22 36.55 19.51
C TYR A 393 -15.17 37.63 19.83
N GLN A 394 -15.18 38.10 21.08
CA GLN A 394 -14.22 39.08 21.61
C GLN A 394 -13.65 38.59 22.94
N GLY A 395 -12.33 38.66 23.09
CA GLY A 395 -11.64 38.21 24.30
C GLY A 395 -10.35 37.46 24.00
N ASP A 396 -9.81 36.76 25.00
CA ASP A 396 -8.55 36.02 24.86
C ASP A 396 -8.71 34.82 23.93
N LEU A 397 -8.03 34.83 22.78
CA LEU A 397 -8.05 33.74 21.81
C LEU A 397 -7.19 32.53 22.22
N GLY A 398 -6.44 32.62 23.32
CA GLY A 398 -5.53 31.57 23.79
C GLY A 398 -4.25 31.45 22.96
N LEU A 399 -3.93 32.44 22.14
CA LEU A 399 -2.77 32.40 21.23
C LEU A 399 -1.46 32.82 21.90
N ASP A 400 -1.53 33.53 23.03
CA ASP A 400 -0.38 34.15 23.69
C ASP A 400 0.39 33.22 24.65
N VAL A 401 -0.18 32.05 24.98
CA VAL A 401 0.39 31.11 25.96
C VAL A 401 1.48 30.19 25.38
N GLY A 402 1.77 30.29 24.07
CA GLY A 402 2.81 29.51 23.39
C GLY A 402 2.52 28.02 23.28
N ILE A 403 1.27 27.61 23.52
CA ILE A 403 0.82 26.23 23.34
C ILE A 403 0.29 26.11 21.90
N PRO A 404 0.82 25.19 21.08
CA PRO A 404 0.30 24.95 19.74
C PRO A 404 -1.18 24.54 19.80
N GLY A 405 -2.03 25.26 19.06
CA GLY A 405 -3.47 25.02 18.97
C GLY A 405 -3.92 24.87 17.51
N SER A 406 -5.19 24.49 17.33
CA SER A 406 -5.81 24.46 16.01
C SER A 406 -5.98 25.88 15.47
N VAL A 407 -5.65 26.08 14.20
CA VAL A 407 -5.93 27.34 13.47
C VAL A 407 -7.30 27.33 12.79
N TYR A 408 -8.01 26.19 12.83
CA TYR A 408 -9.30 25.98 12.17
C TYR A 408 -10.48 26.01 13.15
N SER A 409 -10.24 26.13 14.45
CA SER A 409 -11.27 26.16 15.50
C SER A 409 -10.88 27.13 16.60
N LEU A 410 -11.85 27.80 17.24
CA LEU A 410 -11.58 28.60 18.45
C LEU A 410 -11.32 27.71 19.66
N ASP A 411 -10.54 28.22 20.63
CA ASP A 411 -10.29 27.52 21.88
C ASP A 411 -11.58 27.42 22.71
N ARG A 412 -12.08 26.18 22.85
CA ARG A 412 -13.32 25.91 23.58
C ARG A 412 -13.20 26.21 25.08
N GLY A 413 -12.04 26.01 25.68
CA GLY A 413 -11.79 26.34 27.08
C GLY A 413 -11.88 27.85 27.33
N GLN A 414 -11.40 28.67 26.39
CA GLN A 414 -11.53 30.13 26.49
C GLN A 414 -13.00 30.58 26.39
N ILE A 415 -13.81 29.92 25.55
CA ILE A 415 -15.25 30.17 25.45
C ILE A 415 -15.97 29.75 26.73
N ASP A 416 -15.71 28.54 27.21
CA ASP A 416 -16.42 27.95 28.35
C ASP A 416 -16.09 28.68 29.67
N THR A 417 -14.88 29.25 29.81
CA THR A 417 -14.48 30.09 30.96
C THR A 417 -15.00 31.53 30.86
N GLY A 418 -15.52 31.93 29.70
CA GLY A 418 -15.98 33.29 29.43
C GLY A 418 -14.85 34.30 29.19
N ALA A 419 -13.62 33.83 28.99
CA ALA A 419 -12.49 34.65 28.57
C ALA A 419 -12.62 35.10 27.10
N LEU A 420 -13.23 34.27 26.25
CA LEU A 420 -13.64 34.58 24.88
C LEU A 420 -15.17 34.61 24.79
N LYS A 421 -15.75 35.78 24.60
CA LYS A 421 -17.21 36.00 24.65
C LYS A 421 -17.80 36.16 23.27
N LYS A 422 -18.90 35.47 23.00
CA LYS A 422 -19.72 35.73 21.81
C LYS A 422 -20.23 37.17 21.85
N ILE A 423 -20.09 37.88 20.74
CA ILE A 423 -20.65 39.23 20.53
C ILE A 423 -21.62 39.17 19.35
N GLY A 424 -22.75 39.87 19.43
CA GLY A 424 -23.86 39.70 18.47
C GLY A 424 -24.98 38.79 18.97
N GLY A 425 -26.08 38.76 18.21
CA GLY A 425 -27.28 38.01 18.55
C GLY A 425 -27.16 36.49 18.42
N ASP A 426 -28.28 35.79 18.64
CA ASP A 426 -28.32 34.33 18.58
C ASP A 426 -27.99 33.77 17.19
N ARG A 427 -28.28 34.54 16.13
CA ARG A 427 -28.05 34.14 14.74
C ARG A 427 -26.68 34.60 14.23
N PRO A 428 -25.97 33.78 13.44
CA PRO A 428 -24.77 34.20 12.74
C PRO A 428 -25.04 35.37 11.79
N TYR A 429 -24.03 36.23 11.61
CA TYR A 429 -24.00 37.23 10.55
C TYR A 429 -23.91 36.53 9.20
N ALA A 430 -24.82 36.83 8.28
CA ALA A 430 -24.76 36.37 6.91
C ALA A 430 -24.19 37.50 6.03
N LEU A 431 -23.09 37.23 5.36
CA LEU A 431 -22.40 38.17 4.47
C LEU A 431 -22.31 37.57 3.08
N LYS A 432 -22.77 38.30 2.07
CA LYS A 432 -22.41 38.03 0.68
C LYS A 432 -21.07 38.69 0.36
N GLN A 433 -20.43 38.23 -0.70
CA GLN A 433 -19.19 38.85 -1.17
C GLN A 433 -19.41 40.34 -1.48
N GLY A 434 -18.54 41.19 -0.93
CA GLY A 434 -18.60 42.64 -0.97
C GLY A 434 -19.42 43.29 0.15
N GLU A 435 -20.14 42.52 0.96
CA GLU A 435 -20.93 43.07 2.07
C GLU A 435 -20.08 43.31 3.32
N LYS A 436 -20.52 44.31 4.09
CA LYS A 436 -19.91 44.74 5.33
C LYS A 436 -20.96 44.81 6.43
N VAL A 437 -20.61 44.33 7.61
CA VAL A 437 -21.43 44.41 8.82
C VAL A 437 -20.74 45.21 9.92
N THR A 438 -21.53 45.96 10.68
CA THR A 438 -21.09 46.63 11.91
C THR A 438 -21.44 45.75 13.10
N LEU A 439 -20.45 45.44 13.93
CA LEU A 439 -20.60 44.65 15.14
C LEU A 439 -21.15 45.51 16.28
N GLU A 440 -21.62 44.88 17.36
CA GLU A 440 -22.21 45.57 18.51
C GLU A 440 -21.24 46.52 19.23
N ASP A 441 -19.94 46.26 19.12
CA ASP A 441 -18.88 47.10 19.69
C ASP A 441 -18.45 48.26 18.76
N GLY A 442 -19.14 48.46 17.63
CA GLY A 442 -18.89 49.53 16.66
C GLY A 442 -17.79 49.22 15.65
N THR A 443 -17.10 48.08 15.78
CA THR A 443 -16.11 47.61 14.81
C THR A 443 -16.81 47.02 13.59
N THR A 444 -16.08 46.74 12.51
CA THR A 444 -16.72 46.26 11.28
C THR A 444 -15.98 45.10 10.64
N LEU A 445 -16.75 44.17 10.06
CA LEU A 445 -16.24 43.04 9.29
C LEU A 445 -16.77 43.10 7.86
N GLU A 446 -15.89 42.96 6.89
CA GLU A 446 -16.20 42.97 5.46
C GLU A 446 -15.75 41.65 4.81
N PHE A 447 -16.62 41.03 4.03
CA PHE A 447 -16.29 39.85 3.22
C PHE A 447 -15.85 40.31 1.83
N VAL A 448 -14.55 40.51 1.64
CA VAL A 448 -13.98 41.18 0.47
C VAL A 448 -14.04 40.31 -0.79
N GLY A 449 -13.68 39.03 -0.65
CA GLY A 449 -13.51 38.15 -1.80
C GLY A 449 -13.21 36.72 -1.40
N VAL A 450 -12.98 35.87 -2.40
CA VAL A 450 -12.67 34.46 -2.18
C VAL A 450 -11.47 34.07 -3.03
N ARG A 451 -10.53 33.35 -2.43
CA ARG A 451 -9.45 32.66 -3.15
C ARG A 451 -9.66 31.16 -3.09
N GLN A 452 -9.12 30.43 -4.05
CA GLN A 452 -9.11 28.98 -4.01
C GLN A 452 -7.85 28.49 -3.31
N PHE A 453 -7.89 27.30 -2.74
CA PHE A 453 -6.70 26.63 -2.27
C PHE A 453 -6.64 25.20 -2.80
N ALA A 454 -5.43 24.65 -2.85
CA ALA A 454 -5.18 23.24 -3.07
C ALA A 454 -4.40 22.68 -1.87
N THR A 455 -4.81 21.51 -1.40
CA THR A 455 -4.04 20.72 -0.44
C THR A 455 -3.14 19.79 -1.23
N LEU A 456 -1.83 19.95 -1.04
CA LEU A 456 -0.80 19.19 -1.73
C LEU A 456 -0.23 18.12 -0.80
N SER A 457 0.03 16.93 -1.35
CA SER A 457 0.84 15.90 -0.71
C SER A 457 2.17 15.79 -1.45
N ILE A 458 3.25 16.10 -0.75
CA ILE A 458 4.62 16.14 -1.26
C ILE A 458 5.32 14.91 -0.69
N ARG A 459 5.83 14.03 -1.56
CA ARG A 459 6.37 12.74 -1.15
C ARG A 459 7.63 12.38 -1.89
N TYR A 460 8.53 11.71 -1.19
CA TYR A 460 9.66 11.01 -1.77
C TYR A 460 9.64 9.55 -1.32
N ASP A 461 9.68 8.63 -2.30
CA ASP A 461 9.83 7.20 -2.05
C ASP A 461 10.90 6.63 -3.01
N PRO A 462 12.13 6.38 -2.51
CA PRO A 462 13.22 5.86 -3.35
C PRO A 462 12.97 4.41 -3.79
N THR A 463 11.99 3.72 -3.20
CA THR A 463 11.70 2.30 -3.46
C THR A 463 10.55 2.07 -4.42
N GLN A 464 9.84 3.12 -4.86
CA GLN A 464 8.66 3.03 -5.72
C GLN A 464 8.88 2.13 -6.95
N PHE A 465 10.02 2.28 -7.63
CA PHE A 465 10.35 1.47 -8.80
C PHE A 465 10.61 0.00 -8.44
N MET A 466 11.24 -0.26 -7.28
CA MET A 466 11.43 -1.62 -6.78
C MET A 466 10.09 -2.28 -6.42
N LEU A 467 9.15 -1.53 -5.84
CA LEU A 467 7.80 -2.00 -5.56
C LEU A 467 7.06 -2.37 -6.85
N LEU A 468 7.18 -1.54 -7.90
CA LEU A 468 6.61 -1.83 -9.21
C LEU A 468 7.17 -3.13 -9.81
N ILE A 469 8.50 -3.31 -9.81
CA ILE A 469 9.13 -4.55 -10.28
C ILE A 469 8.63 -5.74 -9.47
N GLY A 470 8.59 -5.61 -8.13
CA GLY A 470 8.08 -6.64 -7.24
C GLY A 470 6.63 -7.02 -7.56
N ALA A 471 5.75 -6.04 -7.74
CA ALA A 471 4.35 -6.30 -8.09
C ALA A 471 4.20 -7.03 -9.43
N VAL A 472 4.93 -6.59 -10.46
CA VAL A 472 4.92 -7.23 -11.80
C VAL A 472 5.45 -8.66 -11.74
N LEU A 473 6.58 -8.90 -11.07
CA LEU A 473 7.13 -10.24 -10.88
C LEU A 473 6.19 -11.13 -10.07
N GLY A 474 5.50 -10.57 -9.07
CA GLY A 474 4.47 -11.25 -8.29
C GLY A 474 3.33 -11.73 -9.18
N LEU A 475 2.79 -10.84 -10.03
CA LEU A 475 1.72 -11.18 -10.96
C LEU A 475 2.15 -12.29 -11.94
N ILE A 476 3.33 -12.15 -12.54
CA ILE A 476 3.90 -13.17 -13.44
C ILE A 476 4.08 -14.51 -12.70
N GLY A 477 4.62 -14.48 -11.48
CA GLY A 477 4.81 -15.66 -10.64
C GLY A 477 3.49 -16.38 -10.35
N LEU A 478 2.44 -15.61 -10.01
CA LEU A 478 1.10 -16.14 -9.77
C LEU A 478 0.53 -16.79 -11.04
N MET A 479 0.60 -16.11 -12.19
CA MET A 479 0.10 -16.65 -13.47
C MET A 479 0.81 -17.97 -13.85
N LEU A 480 2.14 -18.04 -13.66
CA LEU A 480 2.93 -19.25 -13.92
C LEU A 480 2.59 -20.39 -12.95
N SER A 481 2.36 -20.06 -11.68
CA SER A 481 1.99 -21.02 -10.63
C SER A 481 0.63 -21.68 -10.92
N LEU A 482 -0.35 -20.90 -11.37
CA LEU A 482 -1.70 -21.37 -11.68
C LEU A 482 -1.77 -22.13 -13.01
N SER A 483 -0.98 -21.74 -14.02
CA SER A 483 -1.04 -22.33 -15.36
C SER A 483 -0.21 -23.63 -15.51
N GLY A 484 0.82 -23.82 -14.67
CA GLY A 484 1.72 -24.95 -14.78
C GLY A 484 1.13 -26.25 -14.23
N HIS A 485 1.29 -27.36 -14.96
CA HIS A 485 0.87 -28.69 -14.50
C HIS A 485 2.07 -29.64 -14.52
N ARG A 486 2.50 -30.10 -13.33
CA ARG A 486 3.66 -30.98 -13.21
C ARG A 486 3.24 -32.42 -13.45
N ARG A 487 3.88 -33.08 -14.39
CA ARG A 487 3.56 -34.46 -14.79
C ARG A 487 4.78 -35.21 -15.28
N ARG A 488 4.71 -36.52 -15.13
CA ARG A 488 5.73 -37.46 -15.60
C ARG A 488 5.08 -38.50 -16.50
N VAL A 489 5.82 -38.88 -17.52
CA VAL A 489 5.47 -39.97 -18.42
C VAL A 489 6.67 -40.89 -18.54
N TRP A 490 6.41 -42.18 -18.61
CA TRP A 490 7.42 -43.20 -18.81
C TRP A 490 6.98 -44.12 -19.93
N PHE A 491 7.95 -44.57 -20.71
CA PHE A 491 7.77 -45.57 -21.75
C PHE A 491 8.83 -46.63 -21.56
N ARG A 492 8.45 -47.90 -21.62
CA ARG A 492 9.36 -49.04 -21.70
C ARG A 492 9.12 -49.71 -23.04
N VAL A 493 10.21 -49.89 -23.79
CA VAL A 493 10.19 -50.49 -25.11
C VAL A 493 10.92 -51.82 -25.00
N VAL A 494 10.19 -52.91 -25.25
CA VAL A 494 10.69 -54.28 -25.14
C VAL A 494 10.76 -54.88 -26.55
N PRO A 495 11.86 -55.57 -26.92
CA PRO A 495 11.91 -56.33 -28.17
C PRO A 495 10.81 -57.39 -28.21
N THR A 496 10.19 -57.61 -29.37
CA THR A 496 9.21 -58.70 -29.52
C THR A 496 9.92 -60.05 -29.43
N ALA A 497 9.33 -61.04 -28.74
CA ALA A 497 9.91 -62.38 -28.63
C ALA A 497 9.87 -63.13 -29.99
N GLY A 498 11.03 -63.51 -30.52
CA GLY A 498 11.21 -64.23 -31.78
C GLY A 498 12.53 -63.85 -32.50
N ASP A 499 12.87 -64.53 -33.61
CA ASP A 499 14.10 -64.28 -34.41
C ASP A 499 14.13 -62.93 -35.13
N ASP A 500 13.05 -62.15 -35.08
CA ASP A 500 12.91 -60.89 -35.80
C ASP A 500 13.09 -59.69 -34.84
N ALA A 501 14.35 -59.28 -34.64
CA ALA A 501 14.74 -58.10 -33.86
C ALA A 501 14.25 -56.75 -34.47
N ARG A 502 13.32 -56.79 -35.42
CA ARG A 502 12.82 -55.65 -36.20
C ARG A 502 11.59 -54.98 -35.60
N SER A 503 10.92 -55.59 -34.63
CA SER A 503 9.73 -55.02 -33.99
C SER A 503 9.88 -54.92 -32.46
N SER A 504 9.06 -54.07 -31.84
CA SER A 504 9.05 -53.86 -30.40
C SER A 504 7.66 -53.52 -29.88
N VAL A 505 7.46 -53.72 -28.57
CA VAL A 505 6.23 -53.40 -27.85
C VAL A 505 6.51 -52.32 -26.82
N ILE A 506 5.63 -51.32 -26.74
CA ILE A 506 5.74 -50.19 -25.82
C ILE A 506 4.71 -50.34 -24.69
N GLU A 507 5.20 -50.31 -23.45
CA GLU A 507 4.43 -50.09 -22.22
C GLU A 507 4.57 -48.61 -21.84
N ALA A 508 3.45 -47.91 -21.58
CA ALA A 508 3.42 -46.51 -21.25
C ALA A 508 2.75 -46.25 -19.90
N GLY A 509 3.26 -45.29 -19.15
CA GLY A 509 2.75 -44.91 -17.83
C GLY A 509 2.77 -43.40 -17.63
N GLY A 510 1.76 -42.85 -16.97
CA GLY A 510 1.59 -41.43 -16.72
C GLY A 510 1.23 -41.13 -15.26
N LEU A 511 1.88 -40.12 -14.68
CA LEU A 511 1.60 -39.64 -13.32
C LEU A 511 1.49 -38.11 -13.29
N PRO A 512 0.29 -37.55 -13.01
CA PRO A 512 0.17 -36.16 -12.63
C PRO A 512 0.71 -35.98 -11.20
N ARG A 513 1.67 -35.06 -11.01
CA ARG A 513 2.22 -34.73 -9.67
C ARG A 513 1.50 -33.56 -9.01
N THR A 514 0.64 -32.89 -9.76
CA THR A 514 -0.26 -31.84 -9.32
C THR A 514 -1.65 -32.19 -9.83
N ASP A 515 -2.69 -31.64 -9.22
CA ASP A 515 -4.04 -31.74 -9.76
C ASP A 515 -4.06 -31.23 -11.20
N TYR A 516 -4.46 -32.10 -12.14
CA TYR A 516 -4.48 -31.83 -13.57
C TYR A 516 -5.58 -32.68 -14.22
N PRO A 517 -6.82 -32.17 -14.26
CA PRO A 517 -7.97 -32.90 -14.79
C PRO A 517 -7.78 -33.37 -16.25
N GLY A 518 -7.16 -32.54 -17.09
CA GLY A 518 -6.90 -32.85 -18.51
C GLY A 518 -5.72 -33.79 -18.78
N PHE A 519 -5.10 -34.39 -17.76
CA PHE A 519 -3.94 -35.26 -17.96
C PHE A 519 -4.26 -36.53 -18.75
N GLY A 520 -5.45 -37.10 -18.55
CA GLY A 520 -5.87 -38.32 -19.26
C GLY A 520 -5.94 -38.13 -20.78
N ASP A 521 -6.51 -37.01 -21.22
CA ASP A 521 -6.60 -36.66 -22.64
C ASP A 521 -5.22 -36.40 -23.26
N GLU A 522 -4.33 -35.69 -22.53
CA GLU A 522 -2.95 -35.48 -22.97
C GLU A 522 -2.20 -36.83 -23.09
N PHE A 523 -2.34 -37.72 -22.10
CA PHE A 523 -1.69 -39.03 -22.10
C PHE A 523 -2.20 -39.91 -23.24
N THR A 524 -3.51 -39.88 -23.50
CA THR A 524 -4.13 -40.60 -24.63
C THR A 524 -3.65 -40.05 -25.97
N SER A 525 -3.55 -38.71 -26.11
CA SER A 525 -2.99 -38.08 -27.31
C SER A 525 -1.52 -38.47 -27.53
N LEU A 526 -0.72 -38.50 -26.45
CA LEU A 526 0.68 -38.91 -26.49
C LEU A 526 0.82 -40.36 -26.96
N THR A 527 0.10 -41.30 -26.36
CA THR A 527 0.16 -42.73 -26.74
C THR A 527 -0.36 -42.98 -28.15
N ARG A 528 -1.42 -42.26 -28.58
CA ARG A 528 -1.93 -42.32 -29.96
C ARG A 528 -0.90 -41.86 -30.99
N SER A 529 -0.25 -40.71 -30.76
CA SER A 529 0.79 -40.19 -31.66
C SER A 529 1.96 -41.17 -31.86
N LEU A 530 2.26 -41.95 -30.82
CA LEU A 530 3.31 -42.99 -30.88
C LEU A 530 2.87 -44.21 -31.70
N LYS A 531 1.59 -44.59 -31.64
CA LYS A 531 1.01 -45.69 -32.43
C LYS A 531 0.91 -45.35 -33.92
N GLU A 532 0.48 -44.13 -34.24
CA GLU A 532 0.23 -43.68 -35.61
C GLU A 532 1.51 -43.23 -36.35
N GLY A 533 2.67 -43.24 -35.67
CA GLY A 533 3.95 -42.81 -36.24
C GLY A 533 3.98 -41.33 -36.67
N THR A 534 2.98 -40.54 -36.28
CA THR A 534 2.77 -39.17 -36.73
C THR A 534 3.16 -38.19 -35.60
N PRO A 535 3.96 -37.12 -35.87
CA PRO A 535 4.47 -36.17 -34.88
C PRO A 535 3.49 -35.56 -33.88
#